data_AF-A0A2M7BSB8-F1
#
_entry.id   AF-A0A2M7BSB8-F1
#
_cell.length_a   1.000
_cell.length_b   1.000
_cell.length_c   1.000
_cell.angle_alpha   90.00
_cell.angle_beta   90.00
_cell.angle_gamma   90.00
#
_symmetry.space_group_name_H-M   'P 1'
#
loop_
_entity.id
_entity.type
_entity.pdbx_description
1 polymer ?
#
loop_
_entity_poly.entity_id
_entity_poly.type
_entity_poly.pdbx_seq_one_letter_code
_entity_poly.pdbx_strand_id
1 'polypeptide(L)'
;MKKNVLNFVKTRWYVLLILIVGGGFYLNQQKITQAKKEKETTYVVDRQDIKESLSLAGEIQADEHVVLRFQTSGRLSWVGVKEGDLVKKYQTIASLDQREVRKNLQKKLLTYAQTRNSFDQVGDDNQRIGDQPTNDWNWGDKMKRLLENAQYGLNSSVLDVELTNLSIEYSNLYTPIDGIVIRVDSKYAGVNITAAQAEFEIINPKTLYFSFTADQTEITKLSEGMRGTLNMDSFPDQTKEGALYYVSYTPKSGETGTVYEGRIRIPPDTASRYRLGMTGDVSFTLSEKRNVVVILDKFIKSEGDKKYVWRKKNGNQEKVYIKIGLETDGLVEILSGVETGDVIVASL
;
A
#
# COMPACT_ATOMS: atom_id res chain seq x y z
N MET A 1 103.44 5.60 -27.28
CA MET A 1 102.37 5.15 -28.20
C MET A 1 101.22 4.42 -27.47
N LYS A 2 100.48 5.06 -26.53
CA LYS A 2 99.38 4.38 -25.80
C LYS A 2 98.09 5.21 -25.57
N LYS A 3 97.92 6.38 -26.21
CA LYS A 3 96.74 7.25 -25.99
C LYS A 3 95.65 7.22 -27.08
N ASN A 4 95.90 6.68 -28.28
CA ASN A 4 94.94 6.76 -29.40
C ASN A 4 94.00 5.54 -29.55
N VAL A 5 94.30 4.40 -28.93
CA VAL A 5 93.45 3.19 -29.03
C VAL A 5 92.23 3.26 -28.09
N LEU A 6 92.36 3.97 -26.97
CA LEU A 6 91.30 4.02 -25.94
C LEU A 6 90.11 4.91 -26.33
N ASN A 7 90.33 5.98 -27.10
CA ASN A 7 89.24 6.85 -27.57
C ASN A 7 88.46 6.22 -28.73
N PHE A 8 89.10 5.42 -29.59
CA PHE A 8 88.43 4.79 -30.74
C PHE A 8 87.41 3.70 -30.32
N VAL A 9 87.68 2.98 -29.23
CA VAL A 9 86.75 1.98 -28.67
C VAL A 9 85.59 2.66 -27.93
N LYS A 10 85.84 3.77 -27.22
CA LYS A 10 84.81 4.52 -26.51
C LYS A 10 83.77 5.13 -27.45
N THR A 11 84.17 5.71 -28.59
CA THR A 11 83.21 6.33 -29.54
C THR A 11 82.32 5.29 -30.20
N ARG A 12 82.83 4.08 -30.50
CA ARG A 12 82.02 2.99 -31.06
C ARG A 12 81.03 2.40 -30.05
N TRP A 13 81.37 2.40 -28.78
CA TRP A 13 80.47 1.98 -27.71
C TRP A 13 79.29 2.94 -27.53
N TYR A 14 79.51 4.25 -27.66
CA TYR A 14 78.42 5.23 -27.63
C TYR A 14 77.44 5.06 -28.80
N VAL A 15 77.93 4.75 -30.01
CA VAL A 15 77.06 4.50 -31.18
C VAL A 15 76.24 3.22 -31.00
N LEU A 16 76.84 2.16 -30.44
CA LEU A 16 76.12 0.93 -30.08
C LEU A 16 75.06 1.19 -29.00
N LEU A 17 75.38 1.99 -27.99
CA LEU A 17 74.43 2.38 -26.94
C LEU A 17 73.25 3.17 -27.49
N ILE A 18 73.49 4.11 -28.41
CA ILE A 18 72.43 4.89 -29.07
C ILE A 18 71.56 4.00 -29.96
N LEU A 19 72.14 3.02 -30.68
CA LEU A 19 71.37 2.06 -31.48
C LEU A 19 70.54 1.11 -30.60
N ILE A 20 71.06 0.68 -29.45
CA ILE A 20 70.34 -0.18 -28.51
C ILE A 20 69.21 0.61 -27.83
N VAL A 21 69.45 1.86 -27.45
CA VAL A 21 68.42 2.74 -26.85
C VAL A 21 67.37 3.13 -27.89
N GLY A 22 67.77 3.46 -29.11
CA GLY A 22 66.86 3.77 -30.22
C GLY A 22 66.04 2.56 -30.69
N GLY A 23 66.66 1.38 -30.78
CA GLY A 23 65.98 0.12 -31.07
C GLY A 23 65.05 -0.32 -29.94
N GLY A 24 65.48 -0.14 -28.68
CA GLY A 24 64.64 -0.36 -27.51
C GLY A 24 63.45 0.60 -27.46
N PHE A 25 63.63 1.87 -27.80
CA PHE A 25 62.56 2.86 -27.87
C PHE A 25 61.60 2.58 -29.04
N TYR A 26 62.10 2.14 -30.19
CA TYR A 26 61.27 1.77 -31.35
C TYR A 26 60.46 0.49 -31.10
N LEU A 27 61.07 -0.54 -30.49
CA LEU A 27 60.38 -1.77 -30.11
C LEU A 27 59.38 -1.54 -28.97
N ASN A 28 59.68 -0.61 -28.05
CA ASN A 28 58.75 -0.22 -27.00
C ASN A 28 57.60 0.64 -27.57
N GLN A 29 57.86 1.52 -28.54
CA GLN A 29 56.79 2.23 -29.27
C GLN A 29 55.91 1.27 -30.08
N GLN A 30 56.47 0.25 -30.74
CA GLN A 30 55.67 -0.75 -31.44
C GLN A 30 54.79 -1.58 -30.49
N LYS A 31 55.29 -1.90 -29.28
CA LYS A 31 54.50 -2.55 -28.23
C LYS A 31 53.44 -1.63 -27.62
N ILE A 32 53.70 -0.34 -27.45
CA ILE A 32 52.73 0.65 -26.97
C ILE A 32 51.63 0.91 -28.01
N THR A 33 51.96 0.94 -29.31
CA THR A 33 50.98 1.08 -30.39
C THR A 33 50.14 -0.19 -30.58
N GLN A 34 50.69 -1.39 -30.34
CA GLN A 34 49.91 -2.63 -30.34
C GLN A 34 49.07 -2.83 -29.06
N ALA A 35 49.49 -2.31 -27.91
CA ALA A 35 48.74 -2.37 -26.66
C ALA A 35 47.57 -1.36 -26.61
N LYS A 36 47.55 -0.36 -27.52
CA LYS A 36 46.42 0.57 -27.73
C LYS A 36 45.46 0.10 -28.85
N LYS A 37 45.43 -1.19 -29.18
CA LYS A 37 44.21 -1.81 -29.72
C LYS A 37 43.32 -2.08 -28.53
N GLU A 38 42.54 -1.07 -28.13
CA GLU A 38 41.41 -1.26 -27.21
C GLU A 38 40.69 -2.54 -27.62
N LYS A 39 40.45 -3.42 -26.66
CA LYS A 39 39.51 -4.53 -26.85
C LYS A 39 38.19 -3.87 -27.25
N GLU A 40 37.92 -3.77 -28.55
CA GLU A 40 36.64 -3.33 -29.08
C GLU A 40 35.59 -4.14 -28.35
N THR A 41 34.79 -3.48 -27.51
CA THR A 41 33.65 -4.14 -26.91
C THR A 41 32.71 -4.42 -28.07
N THR A 42 32.53 -5.71 -28.34
CA THR A 42 31.66 -6.18 -29.41
C THR A 42 30.41 -6.80 -28.80
N TYR A 43 29.29 -6.67 -29.49
CA TYR A 43 28.01 -7.26 -29.12
C TYR A 43 27.45 -7.97 -30.34
N VAL A 44 27.18 -9.26 -30.19
CA VAL A 44 26.52 -10.04 -31.24
C VAL A 44 25.02 -9.85 -31.05
N VAL A 45 24.36 -9.40 -32.11
CA VAL A 45 22.92 -9.17 -32.11
C VAL A 45 22.21 -10.51 -31.99
N ASP A 46 21.36 -10.64 -30.98
CA ASP A 46 20.55 -11.83 -30.75
C ASP A 46 19.07 -11.46 -30.63
N ARG A 47 18.21 -12.48 -30.65
CA ARG A 47 16.79 -12.32 -30.32
C ARG A 47 16.56 -12.72 -28.88
N GLN A 48 15.80 -11.90 -28.17
CA GLN A 48 15.35 -12.23 -26.83
C GLN A 48 13.98 -11.62 -26.54
N ASP A 49 13.36 -12.09 -25.47
CA ASP A 49 12.14 -11.49 -24.94
C ASP A 49 12.52 -10.25 -24.14
N ILE A 50 11.80 -9.15 -24.35
CA ILE A 50 11.93 -7.93 -23.56
C ILE A 50 10.59 -7.59 -22.93
N LYS A 51 10.63 -7.17 -21.67
CA LYS A 51 9.45 -6.77 -20.92
C LYS A 51 9.73 -5.44 -20.23
N GLU A 52 8.83 -4.49 -20.39
CA GLU A 52 8.80 -3.28 -19.57
C GLU A 52 7.98 -3.59 -18.32
N SER A 53 8.62 -3.51 -17.15
CA SER A 53 7.96 -3.71 -15.87
C SER A 53 8.01 -2.48 -14.99
N LEU A 54 6.93 -2.28 -14.23
CA LEU A 54 6.83 -1.25 -13.19
C LEU A 54 6.77 -1.95 -11.84
N SER A 55 7.73 -1.67 -10.95
CA SER A 55 7.79 -2.22 -9.60
C SER A 55 7.43 -1.15 -8.58
N LEU A 56 6.49 -1.46 -7.69
CA LEU A 56 5.95 -0.52 -6.71
C LEU A 56 5.97 -1.14 -5.32
N ALA A 57 6.51 -0.40 -4.36
CA ALA A 57 6.56 -0.81 -2.97
C ALA A 57 5.18 -0.69 -2.31
N GLY A 58 4.93 -1.56 -1.34
CA GLY A 58 3.66 -1.60 -0.64
C GLY A 58 3.68 -2.47 0.62
N GLU A 59 2.50 -2.62 1.22
CA GLU A 59 2.27 -3.39 2.42
C GLU A 59 0.92 -4.09 2.42
N ILE A 60 0.79 -5.11 3.28
CA ILE A 60 -0.48 -5.82 3.48
C ILE A 60 -1.40 -5.05 4.41
N GLN A 61 -2.61 -4.77 3.93
CA GLN A 61 -3.71 -4.12 4.66
C GLN A 61 -4.97 -5.00 4.65
N ALA A 62 -6.02 -4.60 5.36
CA ALA A 62 -7.31 -5.27 5.40
C ALA A 62 -8.45 -4.30 5.07
N ASP A 63 -9.41 -4.72 4.25
CA ASP A 63 -10.61 -3.90 4.00
C ASP A 63 -11.49 -3.80 5.26
N GLU A 64 -11.66 -4.91 5.98
CA GLU A 64 -12.35 -4.93 7.28
C GLU A 64 -11.33 -4.83 8.42
N HIS A 65 -11.02 -3.60 8.82
CA HIS A 65 -10.24 -3.26 10.01
C HIS A 65 -11.03 -2.23 10.82
N VAL A 66 -11.33 -2.57 12.07
CA VAL A 66 -12.10 -1.70 12.95
C VAL A 66 -11.34 -1.40 14.22
N VAL A 67 -11.36 -0.12 14.59
CA VAL A 67 -10.81 0.41 15.82
C VAL A 67 -11.98 0.74 16.74
N LEU A 68 -12.11 0.00 17.83
CA LEU A 68 -13.22 0.10 18.76
C LEU A 68 -12.77 0.79 20.05
N ARG A 69 -13.61 1.69 20.52
CA ARG A 69 -13.40 2.49 21.73
C ARG A 69 -14.73 2.61 22.47
N PHE A 70 -14.66 2.75 23.78
CA PHE A 70 -15.86 3.08 24.56
C PHE A 70 -16.32 4.51 24.26
N GLN A 71 -17.62 4.71 24.12
CA GLN A 71 -18.19 6.04 23.89
C GLN A 71 -18.17 6.92 25.15
N THR A 72 -18.12 6.30 26.33
CA THR A 72 -18.14 6.97 27.62
C THR A 72 -16.94 6.55 28.47
N SER A 73 -16.52 7.43 29.36
CA SER A 73 -15.50 7.13 30.37
C SER A 73 -16.12 6.32 31.50
N GLY A 74 -15.34 5.43 32.09
CA GLY A 74 -15.82 4.61 33.20
C GLY A 74 -14.78 3.65 33.72
N ARG A 75 -15.15 2.90 34.76
CA ARG A 75 -14.30 1.82 35.28
C ARG A 75 -14.48 0.59 34.40
N LEU A 76 -13.39 0.08 33.83
CA LEU A 76 -13.39 -1.15 33.08
C LEU A 76 -13.71 -2.31 34.04
N SER A 77 -14.80 -3.03 33.80
CA SER A 77 -15.26 -4.11 34.68
C SER A 77 -14.83 -5.49 34.19
N TRP A 78 -14.69 -5.65 32.88
CA TRP A 78 -14.34 -6.91 32.25
C TRP A 78 -13.69 -6.70 30.88
N VAL A 79 -12.74 -7.57 30.56
CA VAL A 79 -12.07 -7.69 29.26
C VAL A 79 -12.11 -9.16 28.89
N GLY A 80 -12.81 -9.47 27.79
CA GLY A 80 -13.14 -10.83 27.38
C GLY A 80 -12.25 -11.41 26.29
N VAL A 81 -11.27 -10.65 25.82
CA VAL A 81 -10.41 -11.01 24.69
C VAL A 81 -8.95 -10.65 24.97
N LYS A 82 -8.05 -11.37 24.32
CA LYS A 82 -6.63 -11.03 24.20
C LYS A 82 -6.22 -10.95 22.74
N GLU A 83 -5.08 -10.32 22.49
CA GLU A 83 -4.45 -10.30 21.17
C GLU A 83 -4.25 -11.75 20.66
N GLY A 84 -4.63 -11.98 19.41
CA GLY A 84 -4.64 -13.28 18.76
C GLY A 84 -5.95 -14.07 18.89
N ASP A 85 -6.90 -13.64 19.73
CA ASP A 85 -8.19 -14.31 19.83
C ASP A 85 -9.05 -14.09 18.57
N LEU A 86 -9.80 -15.14 18.20
CA LEU A 86 -10.85 -15.06 17.19
C LEU A 86 -12.14 -14.57 17.84
N VAL A 87 -12.78 -13.59 17.20
CA VAL A 87 -14.05 -13.01 17.64
C VAL A 87 -15.09 -13.09 16.52
N LYS A 88 -16.36 -13.20 16.92
CA LYS A 88 -17.49 -13.16 16.00
C LYS A 88 -18.16 -11.79 16.00
N LYS A 89 -18.78 -11.42 14.89
CA LYS A 89 -19.64 -10.24 14.79
C LYS A 89 -20.66 -10.21 15.93
N TYR A 90 -20.79 -9.04 16.56
CA TYR A 90 -21.60 -8.73 17.75
C TYR A 90 -21.16 -9.42 19.05
N GLN A 91 -20.01 -10.08 19.08
CA GLN A 91 -19.44 -10.59 20.33
C GLN A 91 -19.00 -9.41 21.21
N THR A 92 -19.42 -9.42 22.49
CA THR A 92 -18.92 -8.48 23.49
C THR A 92 -17.47 -8.81 23.82
N ILE A 93 -16.59 -7.81 23.74
CA ILE A 93 -15.15 -7.95 23.96
C ILE A 93 -14.68 -7.29 25.25
N ALA A 94 -15.41 -6.29 25.74
CA ALA A 94 -15.12 -5.58 26.97
C ALA A 94 -16.38 -4.90 27.52
N SER A 95 -16.40 -4.57 28.82
CA SER A 95 -17.50 -3.82 29.42
C SER A 95 -17.07 -2.92 30.57
N LEU A 96 -17.71 -1.76 30.68
CA LEU A 96 -17.62 -0.85 31.82
C LEU A 96 -18.49 -1.32 32.98
N ASP A 97 -18.24 -0.77 34.17
CA ASP A 97 -19.05 -1.00 35.36
C ASP A 97 -20.47 -0.44 35.18
N GLN A 98 -21.45 -1.33 35.14
CA GLN A 98 -22.85 -0.98 34.86
C GLN A 98 -23.70 -0.76 36.11
N ARG A 99 -23.14 -0.86 37.32
CA ARG A 99 -23.95 -0.87 38.55
C ARG A 99 -24.77 0.41 38.72
N GLU A 100 -24.16 1.56 38.48
CA GLU A 100 -24.83 2.86 38.59
C GLU A 100 -25.89 3.03 37.50
N VAL A 101 -25.54 2.80 36.23
CA VAL A 101 -26.47 2.99 35.11
C VAL A 101 -27.67 2.04 35.18
N ARG A 102 -27.49 0.80 35.66
CA ARG A 102 -28.60 -0.13 35.90
C ARG A 102 -29.53 0.35 37.02
N LYS A 103 -28.99 0.98 38.07
CA LYS A 103 -29.82 1.58 39.13
C LYS A 103 -30.55 2.83 38.64
N ASN A 104 -29.93 3.63 37.79
CA ASN A 104 -30.60 4.74 37.13
C ASN A 104 -31.73 4.26 36.20
N LEU A 105 -31.52 3.18 35.43
CA LEU A 105 -32.58 2.60 34.61
C LEU A 105 -33.76 2.14 35.48
N GLN A 106 -33.48 1.44 36.59
CA GLN A 106 -34.52 1.03 37.54
C GLN A 106 -35.32 2.24 38.06
N LYS A 107 -34.64 3.34 38.39
CA LYS A 107 -35.30 4.59 38.81
C LYS A 107 -36.19 5.17 37.69
N LYS A 108 -35.71 5.22 36.45
CA LYS A 108 -36.48 5.73 35.30
C LYS A 108 -37.69 4.86 34.98
N LEU A 109 -37.57 3.54 35.08
CA LEU A 109 -38.69 2.60 34.91
C LEU A 109 -39.78 2.83 35.97
N LEU A 110 -39.40 3.10 37.23
CA LEU A 110 -40.37 3.44 38.28
C LEU A 110 -41.07 4.77 37.99
N THR A 111 -40.33 5.80 37.55
CA THR A 111 -40.93 7.08 37.14
C THR A 111 -41.89 6.89 35.97
N TYR A 112 -41.51 6.13 34.93
CA TYR A 112 -42.40 5.78 33.84
C TYR A 112 -43.68 5.11 34.32
N ALA A 113 -43.59 4.12 35.23
CA ALA A 113 -44.77 3.47 35.78
C ALA A 113 -45.69 4.44 36.54
N GLN A 114 -45.12 5.36 37.32
CA GLN A 114 -45.88 6.41 38.01
C GLN A 114 -46.56 7.37 37.03
N THR A 115 -45.84 7.83 36.01
CA THR A 115 -46.35 8.74 34.99
C THR A 115 -47.43 8.08 34.13
N ARG A 116 -47.26 6.80 33.80
CA ARG A 116 -48.28 6.00 33.11
C ARG A 116 -49.56 5.90 33.92
N ASN A 117 -49.47 5.54 35.21
CA ASN A 117 -50.65 5.49 36.08
C ASN A 117 -51.36 6.85 36.15
N SER A 118 -50.60 7.95 36.21
CA SER A 118 -51.18 9.30 36.20
C SER A 118 -51.84 9.64 34.86
N PHE A 119 -51.28 9.21 33.73
CA PHE A 119 -51.88 9.37 32.41
C PHE A 119 -53.18 8.57 32.29
N ASP A 120 -53.17 7.31 32.72
CA ASP A 120 -54.34 6.44 32.72
C ASP A 120 -55.46 7.03 33.58
N GLN A 121 -55.13 7.56 34.77
CA GLN A 121 -56.10 8.26 35.63
C GLN A 121 -56.72 9.49 34.95
N VAL A 122 -55.91 10.32 34.27
CA VAL A 122 -56.41 11.48 33.50
C VAL A 122 -57.30 11.02 32.34
N GLY A 123 -56.96 9.89 31.71
CA GLY A 123 -57.77 9.27 30.65
C GLY A 123 -59.14 8.81 31.16
N ASP A 124 -59.15 8.09 32.29
CA ASP A 124 -60.37 7.62 32.95
C ASP A 124 -61.26 8.79 33.39
N ASP A 125 -60.67 9.83 34.00
CA ASP A 125 -61.39 11.04 34.42
C ASP A 125 -61.98 11.78 33.21
N ASN A 126 -61.24 11.88 32.10
CA ASN A 126 -61.74 12.47 30.86
C ASN A 126 -62.92 11.68 30.25
N GLN A 127 -62.88 10.34 30.30
CA GLN A 127 -63.99 9.49 29.82
C GLN A 127 -65.23 9.61 30.71
N ARG A 128 -65.08 9.48 32.02
CA ARG A 128 -66.20 9.52 32.98
C ARG A 128 -67.00 10.82 32.92
N ILE A 129 -66.35 11.93 32.59
CA ILE A 129 -67.00 13.24 32.57
C ILE A 129 -67.59 13.56 31.18
N GLY A 130 -67.09 12.94 30.10
CA GLY A 130 -67.78 12.95 28.80
C GLY A 130 -69.22 12.42 28.87
N ASP A 131 -69.48 11.54 29.84
CA ASP A 131 -70.81 10.95 30.12
C ASP A 131 -71.69 11.82 31.04
N GLN A 132 -71.20 12.94 31.61
CA GLN A 132 -71.95 13.81 32.52
C GLN A 132 -72.28 15.17 31.88
N PRO A 133 -73.53 15.68 31.99
CA PRO A 133 -73.87 17.00 31.49
C PRO A 133 -73.21 18.08 32.37
N THR A 134 -72.24 18.81 31.82
CA THR A 134 -71.55 19.91 32.51
C THR A 134 -71.98 21.27 31.95
N ASN A 135 -72.04 22.28 32.82
CA ASN A 135 -72.49 23.65 32.48
C ASN A 135 -71.33 24.57 32.03
N ASP A 136 -70.09 24.06 31.93
CA ASP A 136 -68.88 24.84 31.57
C ASP A 136 -68.53 24.61 30.09
N TRP A 137 -68.88 25.58 29.23
CA TRP A 137 -68.67 25.54 27.78
C TRP A 137 -67.21 25.28 27.36
N ASN A 138 -66.22 25.67 28.19
CA ASN A 138 -64.79 25.53 27.87
C ASN A 138 -64.14 24.29 28.52
N TRP A 139 -64.93 23.42 29.15
CA TRP A 139 -64.42 22.32 29.94
C TRP A 139 -63.77 21.21 29.09
N GLY A 140 -64.36 20.90 27.93
CA GLY A 140 -63.80 19.93 26.98
C GLY A 140 -62.40 20.31 26.47
N ASP A 141 -62.18 21.58 26.15
CA ASP A 141 -60.86 22.08 25.75
C ASP A 141 -59.84 22.02 26.89
N LYS A 142 -60.27 22.25 28.14
CA LYS A 142 -59.40 22.10 29.32
C LYS A 142 -58.95 20.65 29.51
N MET A 143 -59.85 19.68 29.39
CA MET A 143 -59.50 18.27 29.52
C MET A 143 -58.67 17.75 28.37
N LYS A 144 -58.97 18.18 27.14
CA LYS A 144 -58.14 17.85 25.99
C LYS A 144 -56.69 18.28 26.22
N ARG A 145 -56.46 19.51 26.69
CA ARG A 145 -55.12 20.00 27.05
C ARG A 145 -54.49 19.22 28.22
N LEU A 146 -55.28 18.81 29.21
CA LEU A 146 -54.80 18.02 30.34
C LEU A 146 -54.32 16.63 29.90
N LEU A 147 -55.12 15.94 29.08
CA LEU A 147 -54.77 14.65 28.51
C LEU A 147 -53.54 14.76 27.60
N GLU A 148 -53.48 15.80 26.78
CA GLU A 148 -52.32 16.11 25.92
C GLU A 148 -51.05 16.35 26.74
N ASN A 149 -51.13 17.14 27.82
CA ASN A 149 -50.00 17.35 28.73
C ASN A 149 -49.57 16.06 29.44
N ALA A 150 -50.52 15.23 29.87
CA ALA A 150 -50.24 13.93 30.46
C ALA A 150 -49.55 12.99 29.45
N GLN A 151 -49.98 13.01 28.19
CA GLN A 151 -49.32 12.28 27.10
C GLN A 151 -47.89 12.78 26.87
N TYR A 152 -47.64 14.10 26.89
CA TYR A 152 -46.28 14.64 26.79
C TYR A 152 -45.39 14.19 27.95
N GLY A 153 -45.92 14.18 29.18
CA GLY A 153 -45.22 13.63 30.35
C GLY A 153 -44.87 12.16 30.17
N LEU A 154 -45.83 11.35 29.71
CA LEU A 154 -45.62 9.93 29.43
C LEU A 154 -44.53 9.74 28.36
N ASN A 155 -44.63 10.42 27.23
CA ASN A 155 -43.63 10.36 26.15
C ASN A 155 -42.24 10.74 26.66
N SER A 156 -42.11 11.80 27.46
CA SER A 156 -40.83 12.20 28.07
C SER A 156 -40.26 11.10 28.96
N SER A 157 -41.10 10.43 29.77
CA SER A 157 -40.65 9.35 30.65
C SER A 157 -40.21 8.09 29.88
N VAL A 158 -40.82 7.82 28.72
CA VAL A 158 -40.38 6.74 27.81
C VAL A 158 -39.00 7.05 27.26
N LEU A 159 -38.78 8.27 26.75
CA LEU A 159 -37.48 8.69 26.22
C LEU A 159 -36.38 8.62 27.29
N ASP A 160 -36.69 8.99 28.53
CA ASP A 160 -35.76 8.86 29.65
C ASP A 160 -35.30 7.41 29.90
N VAL A 161 -36.23 6.45 29.78
CA VAL A 161 -35.92 5.02 29.89
C VAL A 161 -35.03 4.59 28.71
N GLU A 162 -35.38 4.98 27.49
CA GLU A 162 -34.61 4.64 26.28
C GLU A 162 -33.18 5.18 26.33
N LEU A 163 -32.99 6.46 26.70
CA LEU A 163 -31.68 7.08 26.85
C LEU A 163 -30.81 6.37 27.91
N THR A 164 -31.43 5.97 29.02
CA THR A 164 -30.72 5.24 30.08
C THR A 164 -30.38 3.82 29.65
N ASN A 165 -31.23 3.19 28.83
CA ASN A 165 -30.96 1.88 28.25
C ASN A 165 -29.81 1.93 27.23
N LEU A 166 -29.77 2.95 26.36
CA LEU A 166 -28.64 3.19 25.46
C LEU A 166 -27.31 3.37 26.23
N SER A 167 -27.37 4.02 27.40
CA SER A 167 -26.18 4.15 28.25
C SER A 167 -25.65 2.81 28.75
N ILE A 168 -26.51 1.80 28.97
CA ILE A 168 -26.10 0.42 29.27
C ILE A 168 -25.49 -0.24 28.03
N GLU A 169 -26.08 -0.03 26.86
CA GLU A 169 -25.56 -0.56 25.60
C GLU A 169 -24.14 -0.04 25.33
N TYR A 170 -23.93 1.27 25.44
CA TYR A 170 -22.63 1.93 25.27
C TYR A 170 -21.60 1.57 26.35
N SER A 171 -22.06 1.00 27.48
CA SER A 171 -21.18 0.43 28.51
C SER A 171 -20.62 -0.94 28.10
N ASN A 172 -21.12 -1.55 27.02
CA ASN A 172 -20.57 -2.76 26.43
C ASN A 172 -19.88 -2.42 25.12
N LEU A 173 -18.71 -3.03 24.87
CA LEU A 173 -18.01 -2.92 23.61
C LEU A 173 -18.20 -4.23 22.83
N TYR A 174 -18.75 -4.14 21.62
CA TYR A 174 -18.96 -5.27 20.73
C TYR A 174 -18.21 -5.08 19.42
N THR A 175 -17.76 -6.19 18.82
CA THR A 175 -17.16 -6.13 17.48
C THR A 175 -18.23 -6.08 16.39
N PRO A 176 -18.15 -5.17 15.40
CA PRO A 176 -19.06 -5.12 14.26
C PRO A 176 -18.70 -6.12 13.14
N ILE A 177 -17.56 -6.81 13.24
CA ILE A 177 -17.06 -7.77 12.24
C ILE A 177 -16.61 -9.08 12.90
N ASP A 178 -16.55 -10.15 12.10
CA ASP A 178 -15.79 -11.35 12.45
C ASP A 178 -14.30 -11.08 12.24
N GLY A 179 -13.42 -11.58 13.10
CA GLY A 179 -12.00 -11.28 12.94
C GLY A 179 -11.08 -11.81 14.02
N ILE A 180 -9.85 -11.31 13.97
CA ILE A 180 -8.79 -11.53 14.96
C ILE A 180 -8.54 -10.23 15.70
N VAL A 181 -8.43 -10.30 17.02
CA VAL A 181 -8.02 -9.16 17.84
C VAL A 181 -6.52 -8.95 17.68
N ILE A 182 -6.10 -7.78 17.18
CA ILE A 182 -4.68 -7.47 16.97
C ILE A 182 -4.09 -6.51 17.99
N ARG A 183 -4.95 -5.80 18.74
CA ARG A 183 -4.50 -4.88 19.80
C ARG A 183 -5.53 -4.76 20.91
N VAL A 184 -5.04 -4.72 22.16
CA VAL A 184 -5.82 -4.43 23.36
C VAL A 184 -5.02 -3.53 24.29
N ASP A 185 -5.34 -2.23 24.37
CA ASP A 185 -4.57 -1.29 25.21
C ASP A 185 -4.83 -1.45 26.72
N SER A 186 -6.08 -1.74 27.12
CA SER A 186 -6.49 -1.88 28.53
C SER A 186 -6.81 -3.34 28.86
N LYS A 187 -5.77 -4.18 29.02
CA LYS A 187 -5.90 -5.64 29.19
C LYS A 187 -6.51 -6.09 30.53
N TYR A 188 -6.47 -5.25 31.56
CA TYR A 188 -6.86 -5.62 32.92
C TYR A 188 -8.08 -4.85 33.39
N ALA A 189 -9.07 -5.57 33.92
CA ALA A 189 -10.22 -4.98 34.59
C ALA A 189 -9.84 -4.26 35.89
N GLY A 190 -10.68 -3.32 36.31
CA GLY A 190 -10.59 -2.61 37.59
C GLY A 190 -10.04 -1.19 37.50
N VAL A 191 -9.47 -0.79 36.36
CA VAL A 191 -8.93 0.54 36.10
C VAL A 191 -9.98 1.48 35.49
N ASN A 192 -9.81 2.79 35.67
CA ASN A 192 -10.64 3.79 35.02
C ASN A 192 -10.05 4.12 33.64
N ILE A 193 -10.92 4.19 32.65
CA ILE A 193 -10.56 4.51 31.27
C ILE A 193 -11.40 5.67 30.76
N THR A 194 -10.83 6.40 29.83
CA THR A 194 -11.52 7.39 29.00
C THR A 194 -11.77 6.83 27.60
N ALA A 195 -12.65 7.47 26.83
CA ALA A 195 -12.94 7.10 25.45
C ALA A 195 -11.69 7.02 24.54
N ALA A 196 -10.61 7.75 24.88
CA ALA A 196 -9.36 7.77 24.11
C ALA A 196 -8.32 6.72 24.54
N GLN A 197 -8.47 6.09 25.71
CA GLN A 197 -7.41 5.26 26.32
C GLN A 197 -7.60 3.75 26.14
N ALA A 198 -8.81 3.30 25.79
CA ALA A 198 -9.14 1.89 25.68
C ALA A 198 -9.49 1.55 24.24
N GLU A 199 -8.45 1.34 23.44
CA GLU A 199 -8.54 0.94 22.05
C GLU A 199 -8.46 -0.58 21.91
N PHE A 200 -9.35 -1.12 21.07
CA PHE A 200 -9.38 -2.51 20.65
C PHE A 200 -9.40 -2.54 19.13
N GLU A 201 -8.48 -3.28 18.52
CA GLU A 201 -8.42 -3.38 17.08
C GLU A 201 -8.75 -4.81 16.64
N ILE A 202 -9.70 -4.93 15.71
CA ILE A 202 -10.10 -6.21 15.11
C ILE A 202 -9.97 -6.12 13.61
N ILE A 203 -9.43 -7.19 13.02
CA ILE A 203 -9.21 -7.30 11.58
C ILE A 203 -9.86 -8.56 11.06
N ASN A 204 -10.42 -8.52 9.86
CA ASN A 204 -10.82 -9.74 9.17
C ASN A 204 -9.67 -10.23 8.27
N PRO A 205 -9.02 -11.36 8.61
CA PRO A 205 -7.92 -11.89 7.79
C PRO A 205 -8.39 -12.37 6.41
N LYS A 206 -9.69 -12.52 6.16
CA LYS A 206 -10.22 -12.91 4.84
C LYS A 206 -10.29 -11.77 3.84
N THR A 207 -10.14 -10.53 4.31
CA THR A 207 -10.22 -9.32 3.49
C THR A 207 -8.86 -8.65 3.34
N LEU A 208 -7.77 -9.43 3.44
CA LEU A 208 -6.42 -8.91 3.22
C LEU A 208 -6.21 -8.55 1.74
N TYR A 209 -5.54 -7.44 1.53
CA TYR A 209 -5.09 -6.96 0.23
C TYR A 209 -3.68 -6.37 0.36
N PHE A 210 -2.98 -6.27 -0.76
CA PHE A 210 -1.69 -5.57 -0.81
C PHE A 210 -1.93 -4.15 -1.33
N SER A 211 -1.63 -3.15 -0.50
CA SER A 211 -1.70 -1.72 -0.81
C SER A 211 -0.33 -1.27 -1.30
N PHE A 212 -0.25 -0.68 -2.48
CA PHE A 212 0.97 -0.07 -2.99
C PHE A 212 0.72 1.39 -3.35
N THR A 213 1.80 2.17 -3.42
CA THR A 213 1.75 3.57 -3.85
C THR A 213 2.47 3.75 -5.18
N ALA A 214 1.87 4.50 -6.09
CA ALA A 214 2.49 4.90 -7.36
C ALA A 214 2.43 6.42 -7.53
N ASP A 215 3.41 7.01 -8.21
CA ASP A 215 3.39 8.44 -8.51
C ASP A 215 2.39 8.80 -9.64
N GLN A 216 2.21 10.10 -9.89
CA GLN A 216 1.30 10.60 -10.93
C GLN A 216 1.61 10.13 -12.36
N THR A 217 2.87 9.80 -12.67
CA THR A 217 3.31 9.32 -13.99
C THR A 217 3.15 7.81 -14.11
N GLU A 218 3.24 7.09 -13.00
CA GLU A 218 3.11 5.64 -12.91
C GLU A 218 1.65 5.19 -12.87
N ILE A 219 0.81 5.85 -12.05
CA ILE A 219 -0.59 5.45 -11.85
C ILE A 219 -1.41 5.49 -13.15
N THR A 220 -1.06 6.39 -14.08
CA THR A 220 -1.73 6.50 -15.40
C THR A 220 -1.46 5.31 -16.32
N LYS A 221 -0.43 4.51 -16.02
CA LYS A 221 -0.08 3.29 -16.74
C LYS A 221 -0.80 2.06 -16.17
N LEU A 222 -1.49 2.21 -15.04
CA LEU A 222 -2.18 1.14 -14.35
C LEU A 222 -3.68 1.18 -14.63
N SER A 223 -4.30 0.01 -14.67
CA SER A 223 -5.74 -0.14 -14.87
C SER A 223 -6.26 -1.34 -14.10
N GLU A 224 -7.49 -1.24 -13.60
CA GLU A 224 -8.16 -2.36 -12.94
C GLU A 224 -8.20 -3.60 -13.85
N GLY A 225 -7.99 -4.78 -13.27
CA GLY A 225 -7.85 -6.04 -13.96
C GLY A 225 -6.41 -6.40 -14.36
N MET A 226 -5.45 -5.46 -14.30
CA MET A 226 -4.03 -5.79 -14.53
C MET A 226 -3.52 -6.80 -13.51
N ARG A 227 -2.73 -7.78 -13.97
CA ARG A 227 -2.08 -8.77 -13.11
C ARG A 227 -0.74 -8.23 -12.64
N GLY A 228 -0.56 -8.22 -11.33
CA GLY A 228 0.70 -7.88 -10.67
C GLY A 228 1.32 -9.13 -10.03
N THR A 229 2.64 -9.20 -10.06
CA THR A 229 3.40 -10.22 -9.32
C THR A 229 3.85 -9.61 -8.00
N LEU A 230 3.27 -10.09 -6.91
CA LEU A 230 3.62 -9.76 -5.53
C LEU A 230 4.89 -10.52 -5.12
N ASN A 231 5.84 -9.80 -4.56
CA ASN A 231 7.04 -10.32 -3.93
C ASN A 231 7.13 -9.76 -2.51
N MET A 232 6.98 -10.63 -1.51
CA MET A 232 6.95 -10.22 -0.11
C MET A 232 8.34 -10.37 0.52
N ASP A 233 8.82 -9.37 1.26
CA ASP A 233 10.12 -9.42 1.93
C ASP A 233 10.23 -10.61 2.90
N SER A 234 9.11 -10.97 3.52
CA SER A 234 8.99 -12.11 4.43
C SER A 234 9.04 -13.47 3.73
N PHE A 235 8.86 -13.53 2.40
CA PHE A 235 8.80 -14.76 1.61
C PHE A 235 9.48 -14.58 0.22
N PRO A 236 10.80 -14.35 0.16
CA PRO A 236 11.49 -13.95 -1.08
C PRO A 236 11.46 -15.00 -2.19
N ASP A 237 11.32 -16.29 -1.84
CA ASP A 237 11.27 -17.39 -2.82
C ASP A 237 9.83 -17.70 -3.32
N GLN A 238 8.83 -16.92 -2.87
CA GLN A 238 7.43 -17.20 -3.17
C GLN A 238 6.76 -15.98 -3.77
N THR A 239 6.78 -15.90 -5.10
CA THR A 239 5.98 -14.91 -5.82
C THR A 239 4.52 -15.35 -5.88
N LYS A 240 3.62 -14.36 -5.84
CA LYS A 240 2.18 -14.57 -5.99
C LYS A 240 1.61 -13.62 -7.01
N GLU A 241 0.78 -14.14 -7.91
CA GLU A 241 0.02 -13.28 -8.79
C GLU A 241 -1.25 -12.80 -8.09
N GLY A 242 -1.57 -11.52 -8.27
CA GLY A 242 -2.82 -10.93 -7.84
C GLY A 242 -3.35 -9.98 -8.91
N ALA A 243 -4.67 -9.74 -8.89
CA ALA A 243 -5.29 -8.75 -9.77
C ALA A 243 -5.42 -7.42 -9.05
N LEU A 244 -5.00 -6.35 -9.72
CA LEU A 244 -5.29 -4.97 -9.36
C LEU A 244 -6.80 -4.75 -9.46
N TYR A 245 -7.48 -4.52 -8.34
CA TYR A 245 -8.95 -4.36 -8.31
C TYR A 245 -9.39 -2.95 -7.94
N TYR A 246 -8.46 -2.10 -7.53
CA TYR A 246 -8.74 -0.73 -7.16
C TYR A 246 -7.54 0.16 -7.45
N VAL A 247 -7.82 1.29 -8.08
CA VAL A 247 -6.87 2.39 -8.31
C VAL A 247 -7.53 3.67 -7.78
N SER A 248 -6.87 4.36 -6.86
CA SER A 248 -7.42 5.56 -6.25
C SER A 248 -7.52 6.72 -7.24
N TYR A 249 -8.65 7.41 -7.24
CA TYR A 249 -8.84 8.67 -7.98
C TYR A 249 -8.29 9.89 -7.24
N THR A 250 -7.93 9.75 -5.97
CA THR A 250 -7.40 10.84 -5.14
C THR A 250 -6.03 10.48 -4.58
N PRO A 251 -5.11 11.45 -4.45
CA PRO A 251 -3.82 11.20 -3.81
C PRO A 251 -3.98 10.70 -2.37
N LYS A 252 -3.05 9.86 -1.92
CA LYS A 252 -2.98 9.39 -0.54
C LYS A 252 -2.58 10.56 0.37
N SER A 253 -3.35 10.80 1.42
CA SER A 253 -3.09 11.89 2.37
C SER A 253 -1.94 11.52 3.31
N GLY A 254 -1.11 12.51 3.67
CA GLY A 254 -0.01 12.33 4.64
C GLY A 254 1.30 11.83 4.05
N GLU A 255 1.35 11.57 2.74
CA GLU A 255 2.58 11.19 2.04
C GLU A 255 3.35 12.43 1.55
N THR A 256 4.67 12.29 1.41
CA THR A 256 5.49 13.35 0.81
C THR A 256 5.42 13.24 -0.71
N GLY A 257 4.77 14.20 -1.35
CA GLY A 257 4.56 14.21 -2.80
C GLY A 257 3.16 13.71 -3.21
N THR A 258 2.90 13.67 -4.51
CA THR A 258 1.60 13.26 -5.06
C THR A 258 1.64 11.79 -5.46
N VAL A 259 1.25 10.91 -4.54
CA VAL A 259 1.16 9.46 -4.77
C VAL A 259 -0.28 8.96 -4.66
N TYR A 260 -0.60 7.91 -5.39
CA TYR A 260 -1.91 7.30 -5.48
C TYR A 260 -1.85 5.87 -4.97
N GLU A 261 -2.90 5.43 -4.28
CA GLU A 261 -3.02 4.06 -3.78
C GLU A 261 -3.55 3.12 -4.87
N GLY A 262 -2.93 1.97 -5.03
CA GLY A 262 -3.50 0.82 -5.74
C GLY A 262 -3.62 -0.38 -4.80
N ARG A 263 -4.63 -1.23 -5.03
CA ARG A 263 -4.87 -2.43 -4.22
C ARG A 263 -4.94 -3.70 -5.04
N ILE A 264 -4.21 -4.70 -4.58
CA ILE A 264 -4.16 -6.03 -5.20
C ILE A 264 -4.83 -7.03 -4.25
N ARG A 265 -5.76 -7.80 -4.80
CA ARG A 265 -6.46 -8.82 -4.02
C ARG A 265 -5.51 -9.97 -3.72
N ILE A 266 -5.36 -10.28 -2.43
CA ILE A 266 -4.61 -11.46 -1.98
C ILE A 266 -5.58 -12.65 -1.98
N PRO A 267 -5.21 -13.79 -2.60
CA PRO A 267 -6.03 -15.00 -2.55
C PRO A 267 -6.32 -15.46 -1.11
N PRO A 268 -7.58 -15.73 -0.72
CA PRO A 268 -7.97 -16.03 0.66
C PRO A 268 -7.30 -17.28 1.27
N ASP A 269 -6.93 -18.25 0.44
CA ASP A 269 -6.23 -19.48 0.82
C ASP A 269 -4.80 -19.20 1.33
N THR A 270 -4.20 -18.09 0.90
CA THR A 270 -2.86 -17.67 1.32
C THR A 270 -2.87 -16.65 2.46
N ALA A 271 -4.02 -16.02 2.73
CA ALA A 271 -4.17 -14.93 3.69
C ALA A 271 -3.76 -15.31 5.13
N SER A 272 -3.91 -16.58 5.51
CA SER A 272 -3.53 -17.07 6.85
C SER A 272 -2.02 -16.97 7.16
N ARG A 273 -1.17 -16.91 6.14
CA ARG A 273 0.29 -16.78 6.28
C ARG A 273 0.75 -15.32 6.34
N TYR A 274 -0.05 -14.43 5.80
CA TYR A 274 0.24 -13.01 5.78
C TYR A 274 -0.21 -12.35 7.10
N ARG A 275 0.45 -11.25 7.45
CA ARG A 275 0.12 -10.41 8.60
C ARG A 275 0.00 -8.97 8.10
N LEU A 276 -0.84 -8.19 8.77
CA LEU A 276 -0.92 -6.76 8.49
C LEU A 276 0.44 -6.10 8.68
N GLY A 277 0.73 -5.12 7.82
CA GLY A 277 1.98 -4.37 7.82
C GLY A 277 3.18 -5.14 7.24
N MET A 278 3.01 -6.36 6.73
CA MET A 278 4.07 -7.02 5.96
C MET A 278 4.36 -6.22 4.68
N THR A 279 5.62 -5.91 4.43
CA THR A 279 6.08 -5.13 3.27
C THR A 279 6.53 -6.02 2.11
N GLY A 280 6.52 -5.43 0.93
CA GLY A 280 7.08 -6.03 -0.28
C GLY A 280 6.89 -5.13 -1.48
N ASP A 281 6.97 -5.74 -2.66
CA ASP A 281 6.81 -5.08 -3.94
C ASP A 281 5.76 -5.79 -4.79
N VAL A 282 5.11 -5.02 -5.66
CA VAL A 282 4.39 -5.57 -6.81
C VAL A 282 5.03 -5.13 -8.11
N SER A 283 5.31 -6.09 -8.98
CA SER A 283 5.73 -5.81 -10.36
C SER A 283 4.58 -6.02 -11.35
N PHE A 284 4.26 -4.99 -12.12
CA PHE A 284 3.34 -5.05 -13.26
C PHE A 284 4.12 -5.14 -14.56
N THR A 285 3.65 -5.94 -15.51
CA THR A 285 4.18 -5.95 -16.88
C THR A 285 3.36 -4.98 -17.72
N LEU A 286 3.98 -3.88 -18.17
CA LEU A 286 3.33 -2.84 -18.97
C LEU A 286 3.31 -3.18 -20.45
N SER A 287 4.40 -3.76 -20.93
CA SER A 287 4.58 -4.18 -22.32
C SER A 287 5.50 -5.39 -22.37
N GLU A 288 5.17 -6.36 -23.22
CA GLU A 288 6.00 -7.54 -23.45
C GLU A 288 6.12 -7.76 -24.96
N LYS A 289 7.36 -7.94 -25.43
CA LYS A 289 7.63 -8.36 -26.79
C LYS A 289 8.52 -9.58 -26.79
N ARG A 290 8.05 -10.62 -27.47
CA ARG A 290 8.74 -11.91 -27.55
C ARG A 290 9.57 -12.01 -28.81
N ASN A 291 10.73 -12.63 -28.67
CA ASN A 291 11.63 -12.99 -29.75
C ASN A 291 11.94 -11.80 -30.67
N VAL A 292 12.36 -10.65 -30.10
CA VAL A 292 12.70 -9.45 -30.87
C VAL A 292 14.20 -9.25 -30.96
N VAL A 293 14.67 -8.63 -32.04
CA VAL A 293 16.08 -8.28 -32.23
C VAL A 293 16.44 -7.16 -31.26
N VAL A 294 17.47 -7.37 -30.45
CA VAL A 294 17.87 -6.41 -29.42
C VAL A 294 19.32 -5.96 -29.58
N ILE A 295 19.59 -4.75 -29.13
CA ILE A 295 20.95 -4.22 -28.96
C ILE A 295 21.02 -3.52 -27.61
N LEU A 296 22.16 -3.61 -26.90
CA LEU A 296 22.38 -2.80 -25.70
C LEU A 296 22.47 -1.32 -26.07
N ASP A 297 21.74 -0.45 -25.36
CA ASP A 297 21.63 0.98 -25.64
C ASP A 297 23.01 1.67 -25.79
N LYS A 298 24.00 1.24 -25.01
CA LYS A 298 25.38 1.76 -25.09
C LYS A 298 26.03 1.71 -26.47
N PHE A 299 25.59 0.83 -27.37
CA PHE A 299 26.08 0.72 -28.74
C PHE A 299 25.35 1.62 -29.73
N ILE A 300 24.21 2.16 -29.33
CA ILE A 300 23.37 3.03 -30.16
C ILE A 300 23.87 4.47 -30.03
N LYS A 301 24.00 5.14 -31.16
CA LYS A 301 24.39 6.54 -31.25
C LYS A 301 23.30 7.35 -31.93
N SER A 302 23.21 8.61 -31.56
CA SER A 302 22.25 9.56 -32.16
C SER A 302 22.99 10.56 -33.03
N GLU A 303 22.43 10.84 -34.20
CA GLU A 303 22.85 11.90 -35.11
C GLU A 303 21.62 12.68 -35.54
N GLY A 304 21.37 13.80 -34.84
CA GLY A 304 20.08 14.50 -34.92
C GLY A 304 18.94 13.57 -34.49
N ASP A 305 17.90 13.48 -35.31
CA ASP A 305 16.73 12.62 -35.05
C ASP A 305 16.94 11.15 -35.43
N LYS A 306 18.09 10.79 -36.03
CA LYS A 306 18.37 9.42 -36.50
C LYS A 306 19.26 8.68 -35.51
N LYS A 307 18.87 7.46 -35.15
CA LYS A 307 19.71 6.52 -34.39
C LYS A 307 20.50 5.61 -35.34
N TYR A 308 21.72 5.25 -34.97
CA TYR A 308 22.59 4.36 -35.75
C TYR A 308 23.49 3.51 -34.86
N VAL A 309 24.03 2.43 -35.43
CA VAL A 309 25.05 1.57 -34.81
C VAL A 309 26.22 1.34 -35.76
N TRP A 310 27.37 0.96 -35.22
CA TRP A 310 28.52 0.52 -36.00
C TRP A 310 28.52 -0.99 -36.11
N ARG A 311 28.22 -1.50 -37.30
CA ARG A 311 28.28 -2.93 -37.61
C ARG A 311 29.65 -3.29 -38.16
N LYS A 312 30.27 -4.34 -37.63
CA LYS A 312 31.51 -4.89 -38.14
C LYS A 312 31.23 -5.91 -39.23
N LYS A 313 31.65 -5.63 -40.47
CA LYS A 313 31.51 -6.52 -41.62
C LYS A 313 32.84 -6.60 -42.36
N ASN A 314 33.36 -7.81 -42.57
CA ASN A 314 34.64 -8.06 -43.24
C ASN A 314 35.84 -7.24 -42.68
N GLY A 315 35.87 -7.01 -41.37
CA GLY A 315 36.95 -6.25 -40.71
C GLY A 315 36.80 -4.72 -40.76
N ASN A 316 35.84 -4.19 -41.50
CA ASN A 316 35.51 -2.76 -41.54
C ASN A 316 34.28 -2.44 -40.68
N GLN A 317 34.23 -1.22 -40.15
CA GLN A 317 33.07 -0.69 -39.44
C GLN A 317 32.16 0.03 -40.44
N GLU A 318 30.91 -0.38 -40.52
CA GLU A 318 29.86 0.21 -41.34
C GLU A 318 28.86 0.94 -40.45
N LYS A 319 28.54 2.19 -40.79
CA LYS A 319 27.50 2.96 -40.11
C LYS A 319 26.14 2.52 -40.62
N VAL A 320 25.30 1.98 -39.74
CA VAL A 320 23.97 1.49 -40.10
C VAL A 320 22.91 2.24 -39.30
N TYR A 321 22.05 2.97 -40.00
CA TYR A 321 20.90 3.62 -39.37
C TYR A 321 19.86 2.59 -38.95
N ILE A 322 19.31 2.77 -37.75
CA ILE A 322 18.36 1.85 -37.15
C ILE A 322 17.06 2.56 -36.80
N LYS A 323 15.97 1.79 -36.83
CA LYS A 323 14.71 2.18 -36.21
C LYS A 323 14.55 1.40 -34.93
N ILE A 324 14.32 2.09 -33.83
CA ILE A 324 14.17 1.49 -32.50
C ILE A 324 12.69 1.36 -32.11
N GLY A 325 12.39 0.38 -31.28
CA GLY A 325 11.09 0.13 -30.68
C GLY A 325 11.13 0.31 -29.17
N LEU A 326 10.67 -0.70 -28.44
CA LEU A 326 10.66 -0.70 -26.97
C LEU A 326 12.09 -0.65 -26.42
N GLU A 327 12.31 0.21 -25.43
CA GLU A 327 13.58 0.38 -24.71
C GLU A 327 13.34 0.04 -23.24
N THR A 328 14.03 -0.98 -22.73
CA THR A 328 13.84 -1.47 -21.37
C THR A 328 15.11 -2.15 -20.84
N ASP A 329 15.47 -1.92 -19.57
CA ASP A 329 16.65 -2.49 -18.91
C ASP A 329 17.97 -2.37 -19.70
N GLY A 330 18.17 -1.24 -20.39
CA GLY A 330 19.34 -0.98 -21.22
C GLY A 330 19.39 -1.78 -22.53
N LEU A 331 18.31 -2.48 -22.87
CA LEU A 331 18.09 -3.19 -24.12
C LEU A 331 17.11 -2.41 -24.98
N VAL A 332 17.40 -2.35 -26.26
CA VAL A 332 16.60 -1.62 -27.25
C VAL A 332 16.19 -2.58 -28.34
N GLU A 333 14.87 -2.67 -28.57
CA GLU A 333 14.31 -3.37 -29.72
C GLU A 333 14.71 -2.67 -31.02
N ILE A 334 15.20 -3.45 -31.99
CA ILE A 334 15.52 -2.98 -33.33
C ILE A 334 14.44 -3.44 -34.30
N LEU A 335 13.69 -2.48 -34.85
CA LEU A 335 12.64 -2.73 -35.84
C LEU A 335 13.21 -2.91 -37.25
N SER A 336 14.33 -2.23 -37.56
CA SER A 336 14.99 -2.35 -38.85
C SER A 336 16.45 -1.88 -38.81
N GLY A 337 17.29 -2.46 -39.66
CA GLY A 337 18.67 -2.03 -39.92
C GLY A 337 19.72 -3.07 -39.56
N VAL A 338 19.43 -3.92 -38.57
CA VAL A 338 20.35 -4.94 -38.06
C VAL A 338 19.61 -6.27 -37.96
N GLU A 339 20.32 -7.36 -38.25
CA GLU A 339 19.80 -8.71 -38.20
C GLU A 339 20.49 -9.55 -37.12
N THR A 340 19.86 -10.64 -36.72
CA THR A 340 20.43 -11.62 -35.80
C THR A 340 21.76 -12.16 -36.34
N GLY A 341 22.80 -12.15 -35.51
CA GLY A 341 24.16 -12.54 -35.88
C GLY A 341 25.07 -11.40 -36.33
N ASP A 342 24.54 -10.19 -36.56
CA ASP A 342 25.38 -9.02 -36.82
C ASP A 342 26.25 -8.68 -35.61
N VAL A 343 27.53 -8.33 -35.86
CA VAL A 343 28.47 -7.92 -34.80
C VAL A 343 28.52 -6.41 -34.72
N ILE A 344 28.07 -5.84 -33.60
CA ILE A 344 28.07 -4.42 -33.31
C ILE A 344 29.29 -4.07 -32.46
N VAL A 345 29.95 -2.96 -32.74
CA VAL A 345 31.13 -2.48 -31.99
C VAL A 345 30.78 -1.19 -31.26
N ALA A 346 31.31 -1.02 -30.05
CA ALA A 346 31.34 0.29 -29.43
C ALA A 346 32.33 1.14 -30.24
N SER A 347 31.91 2.34 -30.66
CA SER A 347 32.83 3.29 -31.30
C SER A 347 34.07 3.45 -30.44
N LEU A 348 35.24 3.38 -31.08
CA LEU A 348 36.49 3.91 -30.54
C LEU A 348 36.37 5.42 -30.30
#